data_AF-A0A419QIJ5-F1
#
_entry.id   AF-A0A419QIJ5-F1
#
_cell.length_a   1.000
_cell.length_b   1.000
_cell.length_c   1.000
_cell.angle_alpha   90.00
_cell.angle_beta   90.00
_cell.angle_gamma   90.00
#
_symmetry.space_group_name_H-M   'P 1'
#
loop_
_entity.id
_entity.type
_entity.pdbx_description
1 polymer ?
#
loop_
_entity_poly.entity_id
_entity_poly.type
_entity_poly.pdbx_seq_one_letter_code
_entity_poly.pdbx_strand_id
1 'polypeptide(L)'
;MVYQHLDEAFKKMDEIVRRILEGKTLDLEEKTGKIILRFLKDTPSLVGLNLKTYGPFKAEDLASIPIKNVEKLIGYGIVKKVEV
;
A
#
# COMPACT_ATOMS: atom_id res chain seq x y z
N MET A 1 -30.42 14.51 -4.94
CA MET A 1 -29.00 14.39 -4.55
C MET A 1 -28.32 13.07 -4.97
N VAL A 2 -28.96 12.18 -5.74
CA VAL A 2 -28.35 10.91 -6.21
C VAL A 2 -27.54 11.09 -7.51
N TYR A 3 -27.92 12.04 -8.36
CA TYR A 3 -27.30 12.26 -9.67
C TYR A 3 -25.87 12.82 -9.61
N GLN A 4 -25.47 13.51 -8.53
CA GLN A 4 -24.13 14.08 -8.44
C GLN A 4 -23.03 13.01 -8.32
N HIS A 5 -23.32 11.92 -7.60
CA HIS A 5 -22.35 10.83 -7.44
C HIS A 5 -22.19 10.03 -8.74
N LEU A 6 -23.25 9.98 -9.55
CA LEU A 6 -23.20 9.34 -10.86
C LEU A 6 -22.34 10.15 -11.84
N ASP A 7 -22.49 11.48 -11.86
CA ASP A 7 -21.64 12.38 -12.66
C ASP A 7 -20.16 12.32 -12.25
N GLU A 8 -19.89 12.29 -10.94
CA GLU A 8 -18.52 12.13 -10.43
C GLU A 8 -17.91 10.79 -10.82
N ALA A 9 -18.69 9.71 -10.83
CA ALA A 9 -18.23 8.39 -11.26
C ALA A 9 -17.89 8.39 -12.76
N PHE A 10 -18.73 9.00 -13.60
CA PHE A 10 -18.46 9.11 -15.04
C PHE A 10 -17.20 9.93 -15.33
N LYS A 11 -17.00 11.07 -14.66
CA LYS A 11 -15.78 11.87 -14.82
C LYS A 11 -14.51 11.11 -14.44
N LYS A 12 -14.55 10.35 -13.34
CA LYS A 12 -13.41 9.51 -12.93
C LYS A 12 -13.14 8.41 -13.95
N MET A 13 -14.19 7.82 -14.54
CA MET A 13 -14.03 6.78 -15.54
C MET A 13 -13.37 7.30 -16.82
N ASP A 14 -13.77 8.49 -17.30
CA ASP A 14 -13.13 9.13 -18.45
C ASP A 14 -11.65 9.42 -18.22
N GLU A 15 -11.29 9.87 -17.01
CA GLU A 15 -9.90 10.12 -16.64
C GLU A 15 -9.05 8.84 -16.65
N ILE A 16 -9.62 7.72 -16.17
CA ILE A 16 -8.97 6.40 -16.20
C ILE A 16 -8.76 5.93 -17.64
N VAL A 17 -9.80 6.00 -18.48
CA VAL A 17 -9.73 5.59 -19.90
C VAL A 17 -8.66 6.39 -20.63
N ARG A 18 -8.63 7.71 -20.44
CA ARG A 18 -7.62 8.58 -21.05
C ARG A 18 -6.20 8.21 -20.61
N ARG A 19 -5.98 7.94 -19.32
CA ARG A 19 -4.67 7.53 -18.79
C ARG A 19 -4.19 6.20 -19.38
N ILE A 20 -5.09 5.24 -19.55
CA ILE A 20 -4.79 3.95 -20.19
C ILE A 20 -4.40 4.15 -21.66
N LEU A 21 -5.14 4.98 -22.40
CA LEU A 21 -4.84 5.29 -23.81
C LEU A 21 -3.51 6.05 -23.97
N GLU A 22 -3.15 6.89 -22.99
CA GLU A 22 -1.85 7.57 -22.91
C GLU A 22 -0.70 6.63 -22.49
N GLY A 23 -0.97 5.36 -22.21
CA GLY A 23 0.04 4.38 -21.78
C GLY A 23 0.62 4.66 -20.39
N LYS A 24 -0.01 5.54 -19.61
CA LYS A 24 0.39 5.80 -18.22
C LYS A 24 -0.10 4.65 -17.37
N THR A 25 0.81 4.01 -16.64
CA THR A 25 0.42 3.07 -15.59
C THR A 25 -0.48 3.82 -14.62
N LEU A 26 -1.61 3.20 -14.28
CA LEU A 26 -2.32 3.54 -13.06
C LEU A 26 -1.39 3.15 -11.91
N ASP A 27 -0.39 3.97 -11.62
CA ASP A 27 0.09 4.09 -10.25
C ASP A 27 -1.11 4.66 -9.48
N LEU A 28 -2.04 3.78 -9.17
CA LEU A 28 -2.73 3.79 -7.91
C LEU A 28 -1.60 3.77 -6.89
N GLU A 29 -0.98 4.92 -6.65
CA GLU A 29 -0.17 5.13 -5.47
C GLU A 29 -1.15 4.96 -4.33
N GLU A 30 -1.37 3.70 -3.96
CA GLU A 30 -2.04 3.32 -2.75
C GLU A 30 -1.34 4.13 -1.68
N LYS A 31 -2.12 5.07 -1.15
CA LYS A 31 -1.82 5.94 -0.03
C LYS A 31 -0.51 5.52 0.62
N THR A 32 0.48 6.39 0.54
CA THR A 32 1.68 6.44 1.39
C THR A 32 1.34 6.56 2.89
N GLY A 33 0.15 6.15 3.29
CA GLY A 33 -0.27 5.92 4.66
C GLY A 33 0.62 4.84 5.25
N LYS A 34 1.25 5.20 6.37
CA LYS A 34 1.92 4.26 7.24
C LYS A 34 0.97 3.09 7.55
N ILE A 35 1.35 1.87 7.15
CA ILE A 35 0.60 0.66 7.49
C ILE A 35 1.24 0.06 8.74
N ILE A 36 0.44 -0.27 9.74
CA ILE A 36 0.89 -1.01 10.92
C ILE A 36 0.90 -2.50 10.58
N LEU A 37 2.09 -3.10 10.74
CA LEU A 37 2.35 -4.50 10.47
C LEU A 37 2.80 -5.19 11.75
N ARG A 38 2.29 -6.40 11.96
CA ARG A 38 2.80 -7.36 12.94
C ARG A 38 3.69 -8.38 12.24
N PHE A 39 4.94 -8.51 12.65
CA PHE A 39 5.85 -9.52 12.12
C PHE A 39 5.51 -10.89 12.71
N LEU A 40 5.44 -11.94 11.90
CA LEU A 40 5.09 -13.30 12.34
C LEU A 40 6.31 -14.16 12.63
N LYS A 41 7.50 -13.70 12.22
CA LYS A 41 8.79 -14.36 12.38
C LYS A 41 9.91 -13.34 12.36
N ASP A 42 11.08 -13.75 12.86
CA ASP A 42 12.29 -12.93 12.83
C ASP A 42 12.61 -12.52 11.39
N THR A 43 12.73 -11.22 11.17
CA THR A 43 12.86 -10.61 9.85
C THR A 43 14.04 -9.65 9.87
N PRO A 44 14.97 -9.74 8.90
CA PRO A 44 16.10 -8.82 8.81
C PRO A 44 15.62 -7.39 8.53
N SER A 45 16.54 -6.43 8.60
CA SER A 45 16.21 -5.04 8.33
C SER A 45 15.68 -4.84 6.90
N LEU A 46 14.65 -4.02 6.77
CA LEU A 46 13.96 -3.71 5.52
C LEU A 46 14.23 -2.27 5.09
N VAL A 47 14.28 -2.02 3.78
CA VAL A 47 14.41 -0.66 3.23
C VAL A 47 13.02 -0.12 2.88
N GLY A 48 12.65 1.01 3.48
CA GLY A 48 11.40 1.71 3.19
C GLY A 48 11.47 2.55 1.92
N LEU A 49 10.32 3.08 1.50
CA LEU A 49 10.17 3.98 0.34
C LEU A 49 11.02 5.26 0.46
N ASN A 50 11.32 5.68 1.68
CA ASN A 50 12.14 6.85 2.00
C ASN A 50 13.65 6.54 2.07
N LEU A 51 14.08 5.37 1.60
CA LEU A 51 15.46 4.87 1.64
C LEU A 51 16.02 4.69 3.07
N LYS A 52 15.16 4.75 4.10
CA LYS A 52 15.57 4.44 5.48
C LYS A 52 15.50 2.94 5.73
N THR A 53 16.43 2.46 6.52
CA THR A 53 16.46 1.08 7.00
C THR A 53 15.64 0.96 8.28
N TYR A 54 14.83 -0.08 8.37
CA TYR A 54 13.92 -0.37 9.48
C TYR A 54 14.16 -1.78 10.01
N GLY A 55 14.17 -1.95 11.34
CA GLY A 55 14.42 -3.24 11.97
C GLY A 55 15.91 -3.44 12.36
N PRO A 56 16.35 -4.68 12.62
CA PRO A 56 15.64 -5.96 12.43
C PRO A 56 14.41 -6.13 13.33
N PHE A 57 13.51 -7.04 12.97
CA PHE A 57 12.26 -7.31 13.69
C PHE A 57 12.24 -8.73 14.24
N LYS A 58 11.73 -8.89 15.46
CA LYS A 58 11.44 -10.19 16.05
C LYS A 58 10.01 -10.61 15.74
N ALA A 59 9.73 -11.91 15.92
CA ALA A 59 8.36 -12.41 15.92
C ALA A 59 7.46 -11.61 16.88
N GLU A 60 6.26 -11.28 16.39
CA GLU A 60 5.21 -10.46 17.01
C GLU A 60 5.52 -8.96 17.18
N ASP A 61 6.67 -8.46 16.69
CA ASP A 61 6.95 -7.02 16.68
C ASP A 61 5.90 -6.25 15.85
N LEU A 62 5.56 -5.04 16.30
CA LEU A 62 4.68 -4.11 15.59
C LEU A 62 5.49 -2.94 15.03
N ALA A 63 5.36 -2.67 13.74
CA ALA A 63 6.00 -1.52 13.11
C ALA A 63 5.09 -0.83 12.10
N SER A 64 5.22 0.49 12.04
CA SER A 64 4.57 1.35 11.03
C SER A 64 5.63 1.82 10.02
N ILE A 65 5.66 1.22 8.84
CA ILE A 65 6.72 1.42 7.84
C ILE A 65 6.11 1.81 6.48
N PRO A 66 6.64 2.83 5.79
CA PRO A 66 6.23 3.15 4.43
C PRO A 66 6.89 2.19 3.45
N ILE A 67 6.23 1.09 3.08
CA ILE A 67 6.80 0.04 2.21
C ILE A 67 5.89 -0.22 1.00
N LYS A 68 6.47 -0.33 -0.20
CA LYS A 68 5.71 -0.44 -1.47
C LYS A 68 4.94 -1.75 -1.63
N ASN A 69 5.52 -2.86 -1.13
CA ASN A 69 5.08 -4.21 -1.48
C ASN A 69 4.66 -5.02 -0.23
N VAL A 70 3.83 -4.43 0.65
CA VAL A 70 3.32 -5.12 1.85
C VAL A 70 2.65 -6.44 1.50
N GLU A 71 1.88 -6.48 0.40
CA GLU A 71 1.13 -7.67 -0.01
C GLU A 71 2.00 -8.91 -0.20
N LYS A 72 3.22 -8.74 -0.74
CA LYS A 72 4.19 -9.85 -0.89
C LYS A 72 4.62 -10.40 0.46
N LEU A 73 4.87 -9.51 1.43
CA LEU A 73 5.25 -9.92 2.78
C LEU A 73 4.10 -10.65 3.50
N ILE A 74 2.86 -10.24 3.25
CA ILE A 74 1.66 -10.94 3.74
C ILE A 74 1.55 -12.32 3.07
N GLY A 75 1.69 -12.39 1.74
CA GLY A 75 1.63 -13.64 0.98
C GLY A 75 2.69 -14.66 1.40
N TYR A 76 3.87 -14.21 1.81
CA TYR A 76 4.94 -15.07 2.37
C TYR A 76 4.78 -15.40 3.86
N GLY A 77 3.69 -14.93 4.50
CA GLY A 77 3.47 -15.12 5.94
C GLY A 77 4.57 -14.52 6.79
N ILE A 78 5.17 -13.40 6.36
CA ILE A 78 6.19 -12.66 7.12
C ILE A 78 5.52 -11.66 8.05
N VAL A 79 4.45 -11.02 7.57
CA VAL A 79 3.73 -9.99 8.32
C VAL A 79 2.23 -10.16 8.22
N LYS A 80 1.50 -9.58 9.18
CA LYS A 80 0.05 -9.42 9.16
C LYS A 80 -0.30 -7.94 9.35
N LYS A 81 -1.24 -7.43 8.56
CA LYS A 81 -1.77 -6.07 8.75
C LYS A 81 -2.59 -5.99 10.03
N VAL A 82 -2.41 -4.91 10.78
CA VAL A 82 -3.22 -4.59 11.96
C VAL A 82 -4.13 -3.42 11.60
N GLU A 83 -5.44 -3.59 11.81
CA GLU A 83 -6.42 -2.52 11.73
C GLU A 83 -6.56 -1.88 13.11
N VAL A 84 -6.65 -0.54 13.14
CA VAL A 84 -6.85 0.26 14.36
C VAL A 84 -8.28 0.78 14.35
#